data_AF-A0A2E4JSQ4-F1
#
_entry.id   AF-A0A2E4JSQ4-F1
#
_cell.length_a   1.000
_cell.length_b   1.000
_cell.length_c   1.000
_cell.angle_alpha   90.00
_cell.angle_beta   90.00
_cell.angle_gamma   90.00
#
_symmetry.space_group_name_H-M   'P 1'
#
loop_
_entity.id
_entity.type
_entity.pdbx_description
1 polymer ?
#
loop_
_entity_poly.entity_id
_entity_poly.type
_entity_poly.pdbx_seq_one_letter_code
_entity_poly.pdbx_strand_id
1 'polypeptide(L)'
;MNLIKVNGNKDKNFSEEHKRKMSEPKNGKKRTPFSEEHKRKIGEAAKGRKHTEEQNRNHSEAMKGFRHSEETKRRIGEAQMGRRNQEFNNLQLEGKP
;
A
#
# COMPACT_ATOMS: atom_id res chain seq x y z
N MET A 1 -32.26 31.73 5.08
CA MET A 1 -32.63 30.30 5.04
C MET A 1 -31.41 29.50 5.48
N ASN A 2 -31.44 28.92 6.68
CA ASN A 2 -30.28 28.20 7.22
C ASN A 2 -30.27 26.76 6.71
N LEU A 3 -29.25 26.43 5.92
CA LEU A 3 -29.00 25.11 5.37
C LEU A 3 -28.45 24.20 6.48
N ILE A 4 -29.31 23.37 7.07
CA ILE A 4 -28.89 22.32 8.01
C ILE A 4 -28.09 21.28 7.22
N LYS A 5 -26.76 21.31 7.32
CA LYS A 5 -25.89 20.23 6.86
C LYS A 5 -26.16 19.01 7.73
N VAL A 6 -26.94 18.06 7.21
CA VAL A 6 -27.14 16.75 7.84
C VAL A 6 -25.81 16.00 7.77
N ASN A 7 -25.03 16.02 8.84
CA ASN A 7 -23.82 15.20 8.96
C ASN A 7 -24.25 13.73 9.01
N GLY A 8 -24.06 13.00 7.91
CA GLY A 8 -24.47 11.59 7.82
C GLY A 8 -23.78 10.70 8.84
N ASN A 9 -24.53 10.06 9.74
CA ASN A 9 -24.22 8.84 10.50
C ASN A 9 -22.81 8.68 11.10
N LYS A 10 -22.13 9.75 11.50
CA LYS A 10 -20.77 9.64 12.06
C LYS A 10 -20.73 9.03 13.47
N ASP A 11 -21.88 8.91 14.14
CA ASP A 11 -21.99 8.46 15.53
C ASP A 11 -22.73 7.12 15.71
N LYS A 12 -22.83 6.31 14.63
CA LYS A 12 -23.45 4.98 14.73
C LYS A 12 -22.45 3.95 15.27
N ASN A 13 -22.45 3.77 16.58
CA ASN A 13 -21.72 2.70 17.25
C ASN A 13 -22.46 1.36 17.08
N PHE A 14 -22.14 0.63 16.01
CA PHE A 14 -22.65 -0.74 15.85
C PHE A 14 -22.07 -1.67 16.92
N SER A 15 -22.91 -2.57 17.44
CA SER A 15 -22.46 -3.66 18.32
C SER A 15 -21.45 -4.55 17.61
N GLU A 16 -20.57 -5.21 18.37
CA GLU A 16 -19.60 -6.15 17.82
C GLU A 16 -20.27 -7.29 17.03
N GLU A 17 -21.43 -7.77 17.51
CA GLU A 17 -22.24 -8.77 16.80
C GLU A 17 -22.71 -8.25 15.43
N HIS A 18 -23.15 -7.00 15.36
CA HIS A 18 -23.57 -6.40 14.10
C HIS A 18 -22.41 -6.25 13.11
N LYS A 19 -21.22 -5.82 13.59
CA LYS A 19 -20.01 -5.75 12.77
C LYS A 19 -19.60 -7.14 12.25
N ARG A 20 -19.68 -8.17 13.10
CA ARG A 20 -19.40 -9.57 12.72
C ARG A 20 -20.34 -10.05 11.62
N LYS A 21 -21.66 -9.91 11.80
CA LYS A 21 -22.67 -10.29 10.79
C LYS A 21 -22.46 -9.62 9.43
N MET A 22 -21.94 -8.39 9.40
CA MET A 22 -21.62 -7.66 8.17
C MET A 22 -20.29 -8.08 7.54
N SER A 23 -19.30 -8.46 8.36
CA SER A 23 -17.94 -8.80 7.94
C SER A 23 -17.80 -10.25 7.50
N GLU A 24 -18.36 -11.19 8.28
CA GLU A 24 -18.31 -12.64 8.04
C GLU A 24 -18.64 -13.04 6.60
N PRO A 25 -19.77 -12.60 6.00
CA PRO A 25 -20.09 -12.97 4.63
C PRO A 25 -19.18 -12.27 3.61
N LYS A 26 -18.41 -11.24 3.96
CA LYS A 26 -17.51 -10.54 3.02
C LYS A 26 -16.08 -11.06 3.09
N ASN A 27 -15.69 -11.62 4.24
CA ASN A 27 -14.36 -12.13 4.45
C ASN A 27 -14.09 -13.33 3.51
N GLY A 28 -12.91 -13.35 2.89
CA GLY A 28 -12.52 -14.41 1.94
C GLY A 28 -13.24 -14.43 0.58
N LYS A 29 -14.25 -13.58 0.35
CA LYS A 29 -14.94 -13.53 -0.96
C LYS A 29 -14.04 -12.88 -2.01
N LYS A 30 -13.75 -13.64 -3.08
CA LYS A 30 -13.05 -13.12 -4.26
C LYS A 30 -13.90 -12.05 -4.94
N ARG A 31 -13.33 -10.86 -5.13
CA ARG A 31 -13.95 -9.77 -5.89
C ARG A 31 -13.43 -9.81 -7.32
N THR A 32 -14.23 -9.28 -8.25
CA THR A 32 -13.75 -9.03 -9.61
C THR A 32 -12.57 -8.05 -9.58
N PRO A 33 -11.54 -8.25 -10.42
CA PRO A 33 -10.46 -7.28 -10.55
C PRO A 33 -11.00 -5.90 -10.95
N PHE A 34 -10.41 -4.84 -10.40
CA PHE A 34 -10.74 -3.48 -10.81
C PHE A 34 -10.30 -3.20 -12.25
N SER A 35 -11.07 -2.37 -12.97
CA SER A 35 -10.67 -1.86 -14.29
C SER A 35 -9.42 -0.98 -14.20
N GLU A 36 -8.68 -0.86 -15.31
CA GLU A 36 -7.46 -0.04 -15.36
C GLU A 36 -7.73 1.44 -15.05
N GLU A 37 -8.84 1.97 -15.55
CA GLU A 37 -9.25 3.35 -15.25
C GLU A 37 -9.49 3.56 -13.74
N HIS A 38 -10.10 2.57 -13.08
CA HIS A 38 -10.35 2.63 -11.64
C HIS A 38 -9.04 2.57 -10.84
N LYS A 39 -8.12 1.67 -11.21
CA LYS A 39 -6.77 1.60 -10.60
C LYS A 39 -6.02 2.92 -10.76
N ARG A 40 -6.08 3.53 -11.96
CA ARG A 40 -5.44 4.82 -12.23
C ARG A 40 -5.98 5.91 -11.30
N LYS A 41 -7.30 6.04 -11.19
CA LYS A 41 -7.94 7.03 -10.30
C LYS A 41 -7.53 6.85 -8.84
N ILE A 42 -7.45 5.60 -8.35
CA ILE A 42 -6.96 5.31 -6.99
C ILE A 42 -5.50 5.75 -6.84
N GLY A 43 -4.65 5.39 -7.79
CA GLY A 43 -3.23 5.74 -7.77
C GLY A 43 -3.01 7.25 -7.80
N GLU A 44 -3.69 7.97 -8.67
CA GLU A 44 -3.64 9.43 -8.75
C GLU A 44 -4.08 10.10 -7.46
N ALA A 45 -5.18 9.64 -6.86
CA ALA A 45 -5.68 10.18 -5.60
C ALA A 45 -4.73 9.91 -4.41
N ALA A 46 -3.95 8.82 -4.47
CA ALA A 46 -2.98 8.44 -3.45
C ALA A 46 -1.60 9.08 -3.64
N LYS A 47 -1.29 9.55 -4.86
CA LYS A 47 0.02 10.11 -5.20
C LYS A 47 0.35 11.32 -4.34
N GLY A 48 1.54 11.34 -3.77
CA GLY A 48 2.03 12.44 -2.93
C GLY A 48 1.52 12.46 -1.49
N ARG A 49 0.65 11.53 -1.09
CA ARG A 49 0.27 11.37 0.32
C ARG A 49 1.47 10.90 1.14
N LYS A 50 1.79 11.61 2.22
CA LYS A 50 2.85 11.25 3.18
C LYS A 50 2.21 10.70 4.45
N HIS A 51 2.85 9.67 5.01
CA HIS A 51 2.51 9.18 6.34
C HIS A 51 2.92 10.18 7.41
N THR A 52 2.16 10.24 8.50
CA THR A 52 2.53 11.01 9.69
C THR A 52 3.69 10.34 10.42
N GLU A 53 4.37 11.08 11.29
CA GLU A 53 5.47 10.54 12.11
C GLU A 53 5.01 9.36 12.97
N GLU A 54 3.84 9.47 13.59
CA GLU A 54 3.24 8.39 14.38
C GLU A 54 3.00 7.13 13.55
N GLN A 55 2.47 7.26 12.33
CA GLN A 55 2.25 6.14 11.42
C GLN A 55 3.56 5.47 11.02
N ASN A 56 4.59 6.26 10.70
CA ASN A 56 5.91 5.74 10.37
C ASN A 56 6.56 5.03 11.56
N ARG A 57 6.42 5.60 12.77
CA ARG A 57 6.89 4.99 14.00
C ARG A 57 6.23 3.64 14.25
N ASN A 58 4.90 3.58 14.20
CA ASN A 58 4.16 2.34 14.42
C ASN A 58 4.54 1.26 13.38
N HIS A 59 4.73 1.65 12.12
CA HIS A 59 5.20 0.73 11.09
C HIS A 59 6.62 0.20 11.37
N SER A 60 7.53 1.10 11.74
CA SER A 60 8.91 0.73 12.10
C SER A 60 8.96 -0.17 13.32
N GLU A 61 8.15 0.09 14.34
CA GLU A 61 8.07 -0.73 15.55
C GLU A 61 7.55 -2.14 15.23
N ALA A 62 6.51 -2.25 14.40
CA ALA A 62 5.98 -3.55 13.98
C ALA A 62 6.99 -4.39 13.18
N MET A 63 7.87 -3.74 12.41
CA MET A 63 8.92 -4.41 11.62
C MET A 63 10.22 -4.64 12.41
N LYS A 64 10.35 -4.06 13.61
CA LYS A 64 11.58 -4.15 14.38
C LYS A 64 11.85 -5.60 14.80
N GLY A 65 13.04 -6.09 14.46
CA GLY A 65 13.45 -7.47 14.76
C GLY A 65 12.99 -8.51 13.75
N PHE A 66 12.21 -8.14 12.73
CA PHE A 66 11.89 -9.03 11.62
C PHE A 66 13.17 -9.39 10.83
N ARG A 67 13.38 -10.69 10.59
CA ARG A 67 14.54 -11.21 9.82
C ARG A 67 14.06 -11.91 8.56
N HIS A 68 14.60 -11.51 7.42
CA HIS A 68 14.35 -12.19 6.15
C HIS A 68 14.96 -13.59 6.14
N SER A 69 14.26 -14.53 5.48
CA SER A 69 14.78 -15.88 5.20
C SER A 69 15.95 -15.84 4.21
N GLU A 70 16.80 -16.87 4.21
CA GLU A 70 17.91 -16.98 3.26
C GLU A 70 17.45 -16.95 1.79
N GLU A 71 16.32 -17.61 1.49
CA GLU A 71 15.72 -17.55 0.16
C GLU A 71 15.33 -16.12 -0.24
N THR A 72 14.75 -15.35 0.69
CA THR A 72 14.36 -13.95 0.45
C THR A 72 15.58 -13.08 0.24
N LYS A 73 16.63 -13.26 1.06
CA LYS A 73 17.90 -12.54 0.91
C LYS A 73 18.53 -12.81 -0.45
N ARG A 74 18.54 -14.07 -0.90
CA ARG A 74 19.04 -14.45 -2.23
C ARG A 74 18.30 -13.73 -3.34
N ARG A 75 16.96 -13.75 -3.32
CA ARG A 75 16.11 -13.07 -4.30
C ARG A 75 16.35 -11.55 -4.33
N ILE A 76 16.55 -10.94 -3.17
CA ILE A 76 16.89 -9.51 -3.07
C ILE A 76 18.25 -9.24 -3.73
N GLY A 77 19.25 -10.08 -3.47
CA GLY A 77 20.59 -9.96 -4.07
C GLY A 77 20.57 -10.09 -5.59
N GLU A 78 19.86 -11.08 -6.13
CA GLU A 78 19.68 -11.28 -7.57
C GLU A 78 19.05 -10.05 -8.24
N ALA A 79 17.99 -9.49 -7.66
CA ALA A 79 17.34 -8.28 -8.17
C ALA A 79 18.27 -7.05 -8.13
N GLN A 80 19.11 -6.93 -7.10
CA GLN A 80 20.08 -5.83 -6.98
C GLN A 80 21.20 -5.92 -8.02
N MET A 81 21.70 -7.13 -8.33
CA MET A 81 22.68 -7.33 -9.39
C MET A 81 22.12 -6.94 -10.76
N GLY A 82 20.87 -7.31 -11.06
CA GLY A 82 20.20 -6.90 -12.29
C GLY A 82 20.14 -5.38 -12.46
N ARG A 83 19.85 -4.63 -11.39
CA ARG A 83 19.84 -3.16 -11.41
C ARG A 83 21.25 -2.57 -11.59
N ARG A 84 22.25 -3.09 -10.88
CA ARG A 84 23.64 -2.63 -11.01
C ARG A 84 24.19 -2.84 -12.44
N ASN A 85 23.84 -3.95 -13.07
CA ASN A 85 24.24 -4.23 -14.45
C ASN A 85 23.54 -3.29 -15.44
N GLN A 86 22.27 -2.93 -15.21
CA GLN A 86 21.58 -1.91 -16.01
C GLN A 86 22.24 -0.53 -15.85
N GLU A 87 22.54 -0.12 -14.62
CA GLU A 87 23.24 1.15 -14.34
C GLU A 87 24.64 1.20 -14.97
N PHE A 88 25.40 0.11 -14.92
CA PHE A 88 26.72 0.00 -15.56
C PHE A 88 26.63 0.09 -17.09
N ASN A 89 25.68 -0.61 -17.70
CA ASN A 89 25.47 -0.56 -19.15
C ASN A 89 25.02 0.84 -19.61
N ASN A 90 24.18 1.52 -18.82
CA ASN A 90 23.76 2.89 -19.13
C ASN A 90 24.93 3.88 -19.02
N LEU A 91 25.82 3.76 -18.01
CA LEU A 91 27.03 4.57 -17.90
C LEU A 91 28.01 4.36 -19.07
N GLN A 92 28.09 3.15 -19.63
CA GLN A 92 28.94 2.87 -20.79
C GLN A 92 28.40 3.48 -22.10
N LEU A 93 27.10 3.77 -22.17
CA LEU A 93 26.45 4.42 -23.32
C LEU A 93 26.55 5.95 -23.27
N GLU A 94 26.66 6.54 -22.08
CA GLU A 94 26.84 8.00 -21.90
C GLU A 94 28.32 8.44 -22.01
N GLY A 95 29.26 7.50 -22.19
CA GLY A 95 30.70 7.72 -22.17
C GLY A 95 31.46 7.38 -23.46
N LYS A 96 30.87 7.53 -24.65
CA LYS A 96 31.58 7.42 -25.94
C LYS A 96 31.15 8.57 -26.88
N PRO A 97 32.08 9.10 -27.72
CA PRO A 97 32.10 10.48 -28.21
C PRO A 97 30.85 10.93 -28.97
#